data_AF-A0A6F8ZEH3-F1
#
_entry.id   AF-A0A6F8ZEH3-F1
#
_cell.length_a   1.000
_cell.length_b   1.000
_cell.length_c   1.000
_cell.angle_alpha   90.00
_cell.angle_beta   90.00
_cell.angle_gamma   90.00
#
_symmetry.space_group_name_H-M   'P 1'
#
loop_
_entity.id
_entity.type
_entity.pdbx_description
1 polymer ?
#
loop_
_entity_poly.entity_id
_entity_poly.type
_entity_poly.pdbx_seq_one_letter_code
_entity_poly.pdbx_strand_id
1 'polypeptide(L)'
;MAEAEATRQAVEQLRQMVQEAGRAVEDAAAAFATIRTAVEALRERLAGANAVSAIIGDIARTTNLLALNAAIEAARAGEAGRGFSVIAGDVRALADRTQKETGRIVTDLAEAVHQVEAAEAASNTGNQALAALLGAAEAVNEAVAALAARLASTVPEDV
;
A
#
# COMPACT_ATOMS: atom_id res chain seq x y z
N MET A 1 18.13 4.12 53.13
CA MET A 1 18.35 2.81 52.47
C MET A 1 17.14 2.38 51.64
N ALA A 2 15.92 2.29 52.21
CA ALA A 2 14.71 1.90 51.47
C ALA A 2 14.40 2.78 50.23
N GLU A 3 14.60 4.09 50.32
CA GLU A 3 14.37 5.02 49.19
C GLU A 3 15.40 4.86 48.05
N ALA A 4 16.66 4.57 48.40
CA ALA A 4 17.72 4.31 47.41
C ALA A 4 17.49 2.96 46.70
N GLU A 5 16.99 1.95 47.42
CA GLU A 5 16.63 0.65 46.86
C GLU A 5 15.41 0.74 45.95
N ALA A 6 14.37 1.48 46.36
CA ALA A 6 13.21 1.77 45.52
C ALA A 6 13.60 2.52 44.23
N THR A 7 14.51 3.50 44.32
CA THR A 7 14.99 4.24 43.14
C THR A 7 15.83 3.35 42.22
N ARG A 8 16.67 2.46 42.76
CA ARG A 8 17.40 1.46 41.97
C ARG A 8 16.46 0.50 41.23
N GLN A 9 15.41 0.03 41.90
CA GLN A 9 14.41 -0.84 41.29
C GLN A 9 13.66 -0.10 40.16
N ALA A 10 13.29 1.16 40.36
CA ALA A 10 12.65 1.98 39.33
C ALA A 10 13.55 2.22 38.11
N VAL A 11 14.86 2.45 38.32
CA VAL A 11 15.86 2.56 37.26
C VAL A 11 15.94 1.29 36.43
N GLU A 12 15.98 0.12 37.08
CA GLU A 12 16.06 -1.16 36.38
C GLU A 12 14.78 -1.46 35.59
N GLN A 13 13.60 -1.18 36.16
CA GLN A 13 12.33 -1.26 35.46
C GLN A 13 12.27 -0.33 34.24
N LEU A 14 12.75 0.91 34.38
CA LEU A 14 12.82 1.85 33.25
C LEU A 14 13.74 1.35 32.14
N ARG A 15 14.91 0.77 32.48
CA ARG A 15 15.80 0.15 31.48
C ARG A 15 15.11 -0.97 30.73
N GLN A 16 14.42 -1.85 31.44
CA GLN A 16 13.68 -2.95 30.82
C GLN A 16 12.60 -2.42 29.87
N MET A 17 11.79 -1.44 30.30
CA MET A 17 10.76 -0.83 29.45
C MET A 17 11.33 -0.18 28.19
N VAL A 18 12.49 0.49 28.30
CA VAL A 18 13.18 1.08 27.13
C VAL A 18 13.67 0.01 26.16
N GLN A 19 14.22 -1.10 26.66
CA GLN A 19 14.63 -2.23 25.81
C GLN A 19 13.44 -2.88 25.10
N GLU A 20 12.33 -3.07 25.81
CA GLU A 20 11.08 -3.59 25.23
C GLU A 20 10.51 -2.64 24.18
N ALA A 21 10.53 -1.33 24.44
CA ALA A 21 10.13 -0.32 23.47
C ALA A 21 11.03 -0.34 22.21
N GLY A 22 12.35 -0.48 22.38
CA GLY A 22 13.29 -0.61 21.27
C GLY A 22 12.97 -1.79 20.36
N ARG A 23 12.74 -2.97 20.93
CA ARG A 23 12.32 -4.16 20.17
C ARG A 23 11.00 -3.95 19.43
N ALA A 24 10.01 -3.36 20.10
CA ALA A 24 8.72 -3.07 19.47
C ALA A 24 8.84 -2.12 18.27
N VAL A 25 9.77 -1.15 18.35
CA VAL A 25 10.06 -0.24 17.22
C VAL A 25 10.77 -0.96 16.08
N GLU A 26 11.75 -1.84 16.37
CA GLU A 26 12.41 -2.67 15.37
C GLU A 26 11.42 -3.57 14.62
N ASP A 27 10.52 -4.25 15.35
CA ASP A 27 9.47 -5.09 14.78
C ASP A 27 8.51 -4.27 13.90
N ALA A 28 8.11 -3.08 14.37
CA ALA A 28 7.25 -2.18 13.60
C ALA A 28 7.95 -1.67 12.34
N ALA A 29 9.25 -1.35 12.41
CA ALA A 29 10.04 -0.92 11.25
C ALA A 29 10.12 -2.03 10.18
N ALA A 30 10.32 -3.28 10.62
CA ALA A 30 10.30 -4.45 9.72
C ALA A 30 8.92 -4.65 9.06
N ALA A 31 7.84 -4.44 9.82
CA ALA A 31 6.48 -4.49 9.28
C ALA A 31 6.24 -3.40 8.23
N PHE A 32 6.64 -2.15 8.47
CA PHE A 32 6.52 -1.06 7.48
C PHE A 32 7.38 -1.30 6.24
N ALA A 33 8.58 -1.85 6.39
CA ALA A 33 9.41 -2.23 5.25
C ALA A 33 8.71 -3.29 4.38
N THR A 34 8.04 -4.26 5.00
CA THR A 34 7.23 -5.27 4.29
C THR A 34 6.03 -4.63 3.58
N ILE A 35 5.33 -3.71 4.24
CA ILE A 35 4.20 -2.96 3.66
C ILE A 35 4.65 -2.17 2.43
N ARG A 36 5.80 -1.49 2.50
CA ARG A 36 6.34 -0.71 1.37
C ARG A 36 6.58 -1.61 0.16
N THR A 37 7.25 -2.75 0.34
CA THR A 37 7.49 -3.71 -0.75
C THR A 37 6.18 -4.24 -1.35
N ALA A 38 5.17 -4.50 -0.52
CA ALA A 38 3.86 -4.94 -0.99
C ALA A 38 3.12 -3.85 -1.78
N VAL A 39 3.22 -2.59 -1.32
CA VAL A 39 2.67 -1.40 -2.00
C VAL A 39 3.32 -1.19 -3.37
N GLU A 40 4.65 -1.28 -3.46
CA GLU A 40 5.39 -1.19 -4.72
C GLU A 40 4.97 -2.29 -5.70
N ALA A 41 4.92 -3.55 -5.25
CA ALA A 41 4.48 -4.66 -6.08
C ALA A 41 3.03 -4.52 -6.55
N LEU A 42 2.14 -3.99 -5.69
CA LEU A 42 0.75 -3.73 -6.04
C LEU A 42 0.65 -2.62 -7.09
N ARG A 43 1.45 -1.55 -6.96
CA ARG A 43 1.52 -0.46 -7.95
C ARG A 43 1.90 -0.98 -9.34
N GLU A 44 2.91 -1.84 -9.44
CA GLU A 44 3.31 -2.46 -10.71
C GLU A 44 2.20 -3.33 -11.31
N ARG A 45 1.52 -4.13 -10.47
CA ARG A 45 0.39 -4.95 -10.91
C ARG A 45 -0.78 -4.12 -11.43
N LEU A 46 -1.10 -3.02 -10.76
CA LEU A 46 -2.15 -2.10 -11.20
C LEU A 46 -1.79 -1.43 -12.53
N ALA A 47 -0.53 -1.02 -12.71
CA ALA A 47 -0.04 -0.49 -13.98
C ALA A 47 -0.17 -1.52 -15.12
N GLY A 48 0.21 -2.77 -14.86
CA GLY A 48 0.04 -3.88 -15.81
C GLY A 48 -1.43 -4.13 -16.16
N ALA A 49 -2.32 -4.16 -15.15
CA ALA A 49 -3.75 -4.31 -15.36
C ALA A 49 -4.34 -3.17 -16.21
N ASN A 50 -3.91 -1.93 -15.97
CA ASN A 50 -4.36 -0.77 -16.74
C ASN A 50 -3.91 -0.87 -18.21
N ALA A 51 -2.68 -1.31 -18.47
CA ALA A 51 -2.18 -1.52 -19.82
C ALA A 51 -2.98 -2.61 -20.57
N VAL A 52 -3.28 -3.73 -19.90
CA VAL A 52 -4.11 -4.80 -20.48
C VAL A 52 -5.53 -4.30 -20.76
N SER A 53 -6.14 -3.57 -19.83
CA SER A 53 -7.47 -2.97 -20.04
C SER A 53 -7.48 -2.01 -21.22
N ALA A 54 -6.46 -1.18 -21.39
CA ALA A 54 -6.34 -0.31 -22.56
C ALA A 54 -6.34 -1.12 -23.87
N ILE A 55 -5.54 -2.19 -23.95
CA ILE A 55 -5.49 -3.09 -25.11
C ILE A 55 -6.87 -3.73 -25.39
N ILE A 56 -7.57 -4.21 -24.36
CA ILE A 56 -8.92 -4.78 -24.51
C ILE A 56 -9.89 -3.74 -25.06
N GLY A 57 -9.82 -2.50 -24.56
CA GLY A 57 -10.62 -1.38 -25.04
C GLY A 57 -10.35 -1.08 -26.52
N ASP A 58 -9.10 -1.15 -26.95
CA ASP A 58 -8.68 -0.91 -28.33
C ASP A 58 -9.16 -2.04 -29.26
N ILE A 59 -9.06 -3.30 -28.81
CA ILE A 59 -9.61 -4.47 -29.51
C ILE A 59 -11.13 -4.32 -29.66
N ALA A 60 -11.84 -3.93 -28.60
CA ALA A 60 -13.27 -3.72 -28.63
C ALA A 60 -13.66 -2.59 -29.60
N ARG A 61 -12.92 -1.47 -29.62
CA ARG A 61 -13.14 -0.38 -30.61
C ARG A 61 -12.92 -0.87 -32.04
N THR A 62 -11.86 -1.62 -32.29
CA THR A 62 -11.56 -2.17 -33.62
C THR A 62 -12.63 -3.17 -34.06
N THR A 63 -13.06 -4.05 -33.14
CA THR A 63 -14.12 -5.04 -33.39
C THR A 63 -15.44 -4.35 -33.72
N ASN A 64 -15.77 -3.26 -33.01
CA ASN A 64 -16.96 -2.45 -33.29
C ASN A 64 -16.93 -1.87 -34.71
N LEU A 65 -15.78 -1.33 -35.14
CA LEU A 65 -15.60 -0.80 -36.50
C LEU A 65 -15.69 -1.89 -37.57
N LEU A 66 -15.11 -3.07 -37.32
CA LEU A 66 -15.21 -4.22 -38.23
C LEU A 66 -16.66 -4.70 -38.36
N ALA A 67 -17.39 -4.78 -37.25
CA ALA A 67 -18.80 -5.15 -37.23
C ALA A 67 -19.67 -4.12 -37.98
N LEU A 68 -19.39 -2.83 -37.82
CA LEU A 68 -20.05 -1.78 -38.60
C LEU A 68 -19.81 -1.95 -40.11
N ASN A 69 -18.56 -2.18 -40.52
CA ASN A 69 -18.24 -2.40 -41.93
C ASN A 69 -18.95 -3.65 -42.48
N ALA A 70 -19.01 -4.73 -41.69
CA ALA A 70 -19.73 -5.94 -42.05
C ALA A 70 -21.24 -5.69 -42.19
N ALA A 71 -21.85 -4.90 -41.30
CA ALA A 71 -23.26 -4.53 -41.39
C ALA A 71 -23.57 -3.71 -42.66
N ILE A 72 -22.66 -2.80 -43.05
CA ILE A 72 -22.79 -2.01 -44.29
C ILE A 72 -22.72 -2.93 -45.52
N GLU A 73 -21.76 -3.85 -45.57
CA GLU A 73 -21.62 -4.76 -46.70
C GLU A 73 -22.78 -5.77 -46.77
N ALA A 74 -23.28 -6.22 -45.62
CA ALA A 74 -24.48 -7.06 -45.53
C ALA A 74 -25.72 -6.33 -46.07
N ALA A 75 -25.88 -5.04 -45.76
CA ALA A 75 -26.96 -4.23 -46.32
C ALA A 75 -26.82 -4.07 -47.84
N ARG A 76 -25.58 -3.93 -48.34
CA ARG A 76 -25.29 -3.81 -49.77
C ARG A 76 -25.60 -5.09 -50.55
N ALA A 77 -25.43 -6.26 -49.93
CA ALA A 77 -25.78 -7.56 -50.50
C ALA A 77 -27.30 -7.85 -50.51
N GLY A 78 -28.13 -6.98 -49.91
CA GLY A 78 -29.59 -7.13 -49.91
C GLY A 78 -30.07 -8.41 -49.20
N GLU A 79 -30.94 -9.18 -49.87
CA GLU A 79 -31.49 -10.44 -49.33
C GLU A 79 -30.39 -11.46 -48.98
N ALA A 80 -29.31 -11.53 -49.76
CA ALA A 80 -28.19 -12.46 -49.53
C ALA A 80 -27.38 -12.12 -48.26
N GLY A 81 -27.44 -10.87 -47.80
CA GLY A 81 -26.71 -10.40 -46.62
C GLY A 81 -27.49 -10.46 -45.31
N ARG A 82 -28.77 -10.87 -45.30
CA ARG A 82 -29.61 -10.83 -44.08
C ARG A 82 -29.00 -11.56 -42.88
N GLY A 83 -28.49 -12.77 -43.09
CA GLY A 83 -27.85 -13.55 -42.01
C GLY A 83 -26.58 -12.88 -41.46
N PHE A 84 -25.76 -12.32 -42.34
CA PHE A 84 -24.55 -11.57 -41.95
C PHE A 84 -24.87 -10.27 -41.21
N SER A 85 -25.96 -9.59 -41.56
CA SER A 85 -26.41 -8.37 -40.87
C SER A 85 -26.76 -8.62 -39.41
N VAL A 86 -27.43 -9.74 -39.11
CA VAL A 86 -27.74 -10.14 -37.72
C VAL A 86 -26.46 -10.39 -36.92
N ILE A 87 -25.55 -11.19 -37.48
CA ILE A 87 -24.26 -11.50 -36.84
C ILE A 87 -23.45 -10.22 -36.59
N ALA A 88 -23.40 -9.32 -37.57
CA ALA A 88 -22.71 -8.03 -37.42
C ALA A 88 -23.32 -7.18 -36.29
N GLY A 89 -24.65 -7.19 -36.13
CA GLY A 89 -25.33 -6.54 -35.02
C GLY A 89 -24.94 -7.12 -33.66
N ASP A 90 -24.90 -8.45 -33.54
CA ASP A 90 -24.53 -9.13 -32.29
C ASP A 90 -23.06 -8.88 -31.90
N VAL A 91 -22.15 -8.96 -32.87
CA VAL A 91 -20.72 -8.64 -32.66
C VAL A 91 -20.55 -7.19 -32.22
N ARG A 92 -21.30 -6.27 -32.84
CA ARG A 92 -21.29 -4.85 -32.47
C ARG A 92 -21.75 -4.64 -31.03
N ALA A 93 -22.88 -5.24 -30.65
CA ALA A 93 -23.41 -5.16 -29.29
C ALA A 93 -22.42 -5.73 -28.25
N LEU A 94 -21.73 -6.82 -28.59
CA LEU A 94 -20.70 -7.42 -27.75
C LEU A 94 -19.49 -6.48 -27.59
N ALA A 95 -19.03 -5.87 -28.69
CA ALA A 95 -17.92 -4.92 -28.68
C ALA A 95 -18.23 -3.66 -27.86
N ASP A 96 -19.43 -3.11 -27.99
CA ASP A 96 -19.90 -1.97 -27.19
C ASP A 96 -19.96 -2.33 -25.69
N ARG A 97 -20.46 -3.52 -25.36
CA ARG A 97 -20.49 -4.02 -23.97
C ARG A 97 -19.07 -4.20 -23.41
N THR A 98 -18.15 -4.77 -24.18
CA THR A 98 -16.75 -4.92 -23.77
C THR A 98 -16.11 -3.57 -23.50
N GLN A 99 -16.34 -2.56 -24.36
CA GLN A 99 -15.85 -1.20 -24.15
C GLN A 99 -16.35 -0.60 -22.84
N LYS A 100 -17.66 -0.74 -22.55
CA LYS A 100 -18.26 -0.22 -21.33
C LYS A 100 -17.65 -0.84 -20.07
N GLU A 101 -17.53 -2.17 -20.03
CA GLU A 101 -16.96 -2.85 -18.86
C GLU A 101 -15.47 -2.56 -18.71
N THR A 102 -14.73 -2.46 -19.82
CA THR A 102 -13.32 -2.05 -19.79
C THR A 102 -13.17 -0.64 -19.22
N GLY A 103 -14.04 0.29 -19.60
CA GLY A 103 -14.05 1.64 -19.05
C GLY A 103 -14.31 1.66 -17.54
N ARG A 104 -15.20 0.80 -17.03
CA ARG A 104 -15.41 0.63 -15.59
C ARG A 104 -14.16 0.11 -14.89
N ILE A 105 -13.51 -0.92 -15.45
CA ILE A 105 -12.26 -1.46 -14.90
C ILE A 105 -11.18 -0.36 -14.81
N VAL A 106 -11.04 0.49 -15.83
CA VAL A 106 -10.07 1.60 -15.80
C VAL A 106 -10.36 2.57 -14.65
N THR A 107 -11.63 2.90 -14.42
CA THR A 107 -12.02 3.75 -13.27
C THR A 107 -11.69 3.07 -11.94
N ASP A 108 -12.03 1.80 -11.78
CA ASP A 108 -11.76 1.05 -10.54
C ASP A 108 -10.24 0.92 -10.28
N LEU A 109 -9.45 0.73 -11.34
CA LEU A 109 -7.99 0.72 -11.26
C LEU A 109 -7.41 2.07 -10.85
N ALA A 110 -7.98 3.18 -11.33
CA ALA A 110 -7.56 4.52 -10.92
C ALA A 110 -7.83 4.76 -9.43
N GLU A 111 -8.98 4.32 -8.92
CA GLU A 111 -9.27 4.39 -7.48
C GLU A 111 -8.31 3.53 -6.66
N ALA A 112 -7.99 2.31 -7.14
CA ALA A 112 -7.02 1.46 -6.48
C ALA A 112 -5.61 2.10 -6.43
N VAL A 113 -5.20 2.80 -7.48
CA VAL A 113 -3.93 3.56 -7.47
C VAL A 113 -3.93 4.64 -6.39
N HIS A 114 -5.01 5.40 -6.24
CA HIS A 114 -5.11 6.39 -5.17
C HIS A 114 -5.05 5.76 -3.76
N GLN A 115 -5.64 4.58 -3.56
CA GLN A 115 -5.55 3.86 -2.29
C GLN A 115 -4.11 3.40 -2.00
N VAL A 116 -3.37 2.99 -3.03
CA VAL A 116 -1.94 2.63 -2.92
C VAL A 116 -1.10 3.85 -2.52
N GLU A 117 -1.32 5.01 -3.15
CA GLU A 117 -0.63 6.25 -2.80
C GLU A 117 -0.91 6.68 -1.35
N ALA A 118 -2.16 6.54 -0.89
CA ALA A 118 -2.54 6.83 0.49
C ALA A 118 -1.85 5.87 1.48
N ALA A 119 -1.77 4.58 1.14
CA ALA A 119 -1.06 3.58 1.96
C ALA A 119 0.44 3.87 2.04
N GLU A 120 1.06 4.30 0.94
CA GLU A 120 2.46 4.73 0.89
C GLU A 120 2.71 5.93 1.81
N ALA A 121 1.86 6.96 1.74
CA ALA A 121 1.94 8.14 2.61
C ALA A 121 1.77 7.79 4.10
N ALA A 122 0.82 6.91 4.43
CA ALA A 122 0.61 6.43 5.78
C ALA A 122 1.83 5.64 6.31
N SER A 123 2.42 4.77 5.47
CA SER A 123 3.64 4.03 5.80
C SER A 123 4.83 4.96 6.07
N ASN A 124 5.01 5.99 5.24
CA ASN A 124 6.07 7.00 5.45
C ASN A 124 5.87 7.78 6.75
N THR A 125 4.63 8.16 7.06
CA THR A 125 4.29 8.82 8.33
C THR A 125 4.57 7.89 9.53
N GLY A 126 4.23 6.60 9.41
CA GLY A 126 4.54 5.59 10.42
C GLY A 126 6.04 5.46 10.67
N ASN A 127 6.85 5.39 9.61
CA ASN A 127 8.31 5.35 9.74
C ASN A 127 8.91 6.59 10.42
N GLN A 128 8.38 7.79 10.14
CA GLN A 128 8.80 9.01 10.83
C GLN A 128 8.46 8.95 12.33
N ALA A 129 7.27 8.44 12.69
CA ALA A 129 6.89 8.24 14.08
C ALA A 129 7.79 7.22 14.79
N LEU A 130 8.16 6.14 14.12
CA LEU A 130 9.12 5.16 14.66
C LEU A 130 10.51 5.78 14.91
N ALA A 131 11.00 6.59 13.97
CA ALA A 131 12.28 7.29 14.16
C ALA A 131 12.24 8.24 15.37
N ALA A 132 11.12 8.96 15.57
CA ALA A 132 10.93 9.80 16.76
C ALA A 132 10.88 8.98 18.05
N LEU A 133 10.25 7.80 18.03
CA LEU A 133 10.21 6.89 19.19
C LEU A 133 11.59 6.35 19.55
N LEU A 134 12.44 6.02 18.57
CA LEU A 134 13.83 5.62 18.82
C LEU A 134 14.61 6.75 19.50
N GLY A 135 14.54 7.97 18.98
CA GLY A 135 15.21 9.12 19.61
C GLY A 135 14.71 9.40 21.02
N ALA A 136 13.40 9.22 21.28
CA ALA A 136 12.84 9.33 22.63
C ALA A 136 13.36 8.22 23.57
N ALA A 137 13.44 6.98 23.08
CA ALA A 137 13.97 5.85 23.84
C ALA A 137 15.45 6.05 24.21
N GLU A 138 16.27 6.57 23.28
CA GLU A 138 17.66 6.95 23.53
C GLU A 138 17.78 8.02 24.61
N ALA A 139 16.98 9.10 24.52
CA ALA A 139 16.97 10.16 25.54
C ALA A 139 16.57 9.64 26.93
N VAL A 140 15.59 8.72 27.01
CA VAL A 140 15.22 8.08 28.27
C VAL A 140 16.38 7.22 28.80
N ASN A 141 17.04 6.45 27.92
CA ASN A 141 18.18 5.62 28.32
C ASN A 141 19.33 6.47 28.90
N GLU A 142 19.64 7.61 28.29
CA GLU A 142 20.63 8.56 28.80
C GLU A 142 20.24 9.13 30.17
N ALA A 143 18.97 9.54 30.33
CA ALA A 143 18.47 10.07 31.60
C ALA A 143 18.53 9.01 32.72
N VAL A 144 18.19 7.77 32.40
CA VAL A 144 18.25 6.63 33.32
C VAL A 144 19.70 6.30 33.69
N ALA A 145 20.64 6.36 32.74
CA ALA A 145 22.07 6.18 33.01
C ALA A 145 22.62 7.27 33.94
N ALA A 146 22.25 8.53 33.71
CA ALA A 146 22.63 9.64 34.57
C ALA A 146 22.06 9.50 36.00
N LEU A 147 20.81 9.07 36.13
CA LEU A 147 20.19 8.82 37.44
C LEU A 147 20.90 7.67 38.19
N ALA A 148 21.22 6.58 37.49
CA ALA A 148 21.97 5.46 38.06
C ALA A 148 23.37 5.88 38.56
N ALA A 149 24.08 6.72 37.80
CA ALA A 149 25.39 7.24 38.20
C ALA A 149 25.30 8.13 39.45
N ARG A 150 24.28 8.99 39.54
CA ARG A 150 24.03 9.81 40.73
C ARG A 150 23.76 8.95 41.96
N LEU A 151 22.92 7.92 41.84
CA LEU A 151 22.64 6.98 42.94
C LEU A 151 23.89 6.27 43.45
N ALA A 152 24.81 5.89 42.55
CA ALA A 152 26.07 5.29 42.92
C ALA A 152 26.97 6.27 43.70
N SER A 153 26.98 7.55 43.34
CA SER A 153 27.77 8.58 44.03
C SER A 153 27.22 9.03 45.39
N THR A 154 25.93 8.78 45.67
CA THR A 154 25.27 9.17 46.93
C THR A 154 25.32 8.12 48.04
N VAL A 155 25.94 6.95 47.81
CA VAL A 155 26.21 5.94 48.85
C VAL A 155 27.69 6.07 49.23
N PRO A 156 28.03 6.68 50.38
CA PRO A 156 29.40 6.67 50.89
C PRO A 156 29.84 5.24 51.21
N GLU A 157 31.11 4.96 51.01
CA GLU A 157 31.77 3.66 51.27
C GLU A 157 32.00 3.37 52.77
N ASP A 158 31.37 4.11 53.69
CA ASP A 158 31.61 3.96 55.13
C ASP A 158 30.32 3.68 55.89
N VAL A 159 30.12 2.42 56.30
CA VAL A 159 30.25 1.86 57.68
C VAL A 159 29.97 0.36 57.63
#